data_AF-A0A292EC63-F1
#
_entry.id   AF-A0A292EC63-F1
#
_cell.length_a   1.000
_cell.length_b   1.000
_cell.length_c   1.000
_cell.angle_alpha   90.00
_cell.angle_beta   90.00
_cell.angle_gamma   90.00
#
_symmetry.space_group_name_H-M   'P 1'
#
loop_
_entity.id
_entity.type
_entity.pdbx_description
1 polymer ?
#
loop_
_entity_poly.entity_id
_entity_poly.type
_entity_poly.pdbx_seq_one_letter_code
_entity_poly.pdbx_strand_id
1 'polypeptide(L)'
;MNGMESIVFMKVGMHASESFEDILVRKNKEFDRAGMSFWGYGGGTMHPISKLQPFAKFRVQQGRDVRLIMEVIKSNHSMSAIADEYSEDGENWKPIPEGIEVRGSKYAVVLNEIVPGDLQVDLTRYVVGIGPSEGKNAGGYIKGRVDKGLLDYVGPANEVSPRIVKSTYSAKLAQPFGVLLRGERPAR
;
A
#
# COMPACT_ATOMS: atom_id res chain seq x y z
N MET A 1 -13.26 1.11 -12.22
CA MET A 1 -13.38 1.56 -10.81
C MET A 1 -14.62 2.42 -10.70
N ASN A 2 -15.47 2.16 -9.72
CA ASN A 2 -16.61 3.02 -9.43
C ASN A 2 -16.10 4.31 -8.79
N GLY A 3 -16.70 5.46 -9.11
CA GLY A 3 -16.25 6.80 -8.68
C GLY A 3 -16.41 7.12 -7.18
N MET A 4 -16.17 6.16 -6.30
CA MET A 4 -16.26 6.32 -4.83
C MET A 4 -15.11 5.63 -4.07
N GLU A 5 -14.18 4.98 -4.76
CA GLU A 5 -13.08 4.26 -4.10
C GLU A 5 -11.96 5.22 -3.65
N SER A 6 -11.58 5.12 -2.38
CA SER A 6 -10.35 5.72 -1.87
C SER A 6 -9.20 4.74 -2.08
N ILE A 7 -8.02 5.24 -2.40
CA ILE A 7 -6.89 4.38 -2.78
C ILE A 7 -5.65 4.64 -1.93
N VAL A 8 -4.94 3.57 -1.63
CA VAL A 8 -3.51 3.64 -1.31
C VAL A 8 -2.78 3.47 -2.63
N PHE A 9 -2.06 4.49 -3.07
CA PHE A 9 -1.23 4.42 -4.27
C PHE A 9 0.21 4.10 -3.87
N MET A 10 0.85 3.20 -4.62
CA MET A 10 2.28 2.93 -4.49
C MET A 10 2.94 2.68 -5.85
N LYS A 11 4.13 3.25 -6.06
CA LYS A 11 5.08 2.78 -7.06
C LYS A 11 5.83 1.60 -6.46
N VAL A 12 5.79 0.47 -7.14
CA VAL A 12 6.40 -0.77 -6.68
C VAL A 12 7.44 -1.21 -7.69
N GLY A 13 8.63 -1.60 -7.25
CA GLY A 13 9.63 -2.14 -8.17
C GLY A 13 10.23 -3.44 -7.65
N MET A 14 11.36 -3.86 -8.21
CA MET A 14 12.00 -5.10 -7.77
C MET A 14 12.50 -4.92 -6.34
N HIS A 15 11.95 -5.75 -5.46
CA HIS A 15 12.33 -5.81 -4.05
C HIS A 15 13.03 -7.14 -3.79
N ALA A 16 14.15 -7.10 -3.05
CA ALA A 16 14.86 -8.30 -2.59
C ALA A 16 15.32 -9.27 -3.70
N SER A 17 15.64 -8.76 -4.89
CA SER A 17 16.07 -9.56 -6.05
C SER A 17 15.02 -10.55 -6.58
N GLU A 18 13.75 -10.40 -6.17
CA GLU A 18 12.61 -11.14 -6.69
C GLU A 18 11.98 -10.36 -7.87
N SER A 19 11.47 -11.08 -8.88
CA SER A 19 10.59 -10.48 -9.88
C SER A 19 9.28 -10.03 -9.23
N PHE A 20 8.53 -9.14 -9.89
CA PHE A 20 7.23 -8.73 -9.38
C PHE A 20 6.26 -9.92 -9.30
N GLU A 21 6.35 -10.84 -10.27
CA GLU A 21 5.59 -12.08 -10.34
C GLU A 21 5.92 -13.02 -9.17
N ASP A 22 7.21 -13.18 -8.83
CA ASP A 22 7.62 -13.99 -7.67
C ASP A 22 7.11 -13.40 -6.35
N ILE A 23 7.15 -12.07 -6.22
CA ILE A 23 6.58 -11.37 -5.07
C ILE A 23 5.09 -11.69 -4.97
N LEU A 24 4.34 -11.62 -6.07
CA LEU A 24 2.90 -11.92 -6.08
C LEU A 24 2.61 -13.38 -5.70
N VAL A 25 3.38 -14.33 -6.23
CA VAL A 25 3.25 -15.76 -5.84
C VAL A 25 3.47 -15.93 -4.34
N ARG A 26 4.48 -15.27 -3.77
CA ARG A 26 4.71 -15.30 -2.32
C ARG A 26 3.57 -14.65 -1.56
N LYS A 27 3.08 -13.48 -1.99
CA LYS A 27 1.97 -12.78 -1.32
C LYS A 27 0.65 -13.56 -1.36
N ASN A 28 0.39 -14.31 -2.43
CA ASN A 28 -0.77 -15.21 -2.47
C ASN A 28 -0.62 -16.36 -1.46
N LYS A 29 0.59 -16.94 -1.30
CA LYS A 29 0.85 -17.93 -0.25
C LYS A 29 0.68 -17.34 1.17
N GLU A 30 0.99 -16.06 1.36
CA GLU A 30 0.70 -15.37 2.64
C GLU A 30 -0.79 -15.37 2.91
N PHE A 31 -1.59 -14.99 1.90
CA PHE A 31 -3.04 -14.96 2.01
C PHE A 31 -3.64 -16.34 2.29
N ASP A 32 -3.20 -17.37 1.56
CA ASP A 32 -3.67 -18.75 1.74
C ASP A 32 -3.41 -19.29 3.15
N ARG A 33 -2.30 -18.88 3.78
CA ARG A 33 -1.88 -19.38 5.10
C ARG A 33 -2.42 -18.55 6.26
N ALA A 34 -2.46 -17.24 6.11
CA ALA A 34 -2.75 -16.29 7.20
C ALA A 34 -4.08 -15.54 7.02
N GLY A 35 -4.76 -15.70 5.89
CA GLY A 35 -5.97 -14.95 5.53
C GLY A 35 -5.71 -13.46 5.22
N MET A 36 -4.44 -13.06 5.10
CA MET A 36 -4.00 -11.69 4.82
C MET A 36 -2.57 -11.68 4.29
N SER A 37 -2.18 -10.58 3.65
CA SER A 37 -0.80 -10.35 3.21
C SER A 37 -0.28 -9.03 3.74
N PHE A 38 1.02 -8.95 4.04
CA PHE A 38 1.64 -7.70 4.48
C PHE A 38 2.50 -7.11 3.37
N TRP A 39 2.13 -5.94 2.85
CA TRP A 39 2.92 -5.24 1.84
C TRP A 39 3.84 -4.21 2.49
N GLY A 40 5.13 -4.56 2.58
CA GLY A 40 6.14 -3.73 3.22
C GLY A 40 6.44 -2.43 2.48
N TYR A 41 6.67 -1.35 3.23
CA TYR A 41 7.16 -0.09 2.69
C TYR A 41 8.04 0.68 3.70
N GLY A 42 8.88 1.57 3.16
CA GLY A 42 9.69 2.51 3.93
C GLY A 42 9.11 3.93 3.95
N GLY A 43 9.65 4.82 4.79
CA GLY A 43 9.34 6.26 4.82
C GLY A 43 8.04 6.65 5.54
N GLY A 44 8.05 7.79 6.25
CA GLY A 44 6.97 8.25 7.15
C GLY A 44 5.75 8.90 6.47
N THR A 45 5.72 9.02 5.14
CA THR A 45 4.61 9.69 4.42
C THR A 45 3.27 9.03 4.65
N MET A 46 3.25 7.71 4.88
CA MET A 46 2.06 6.91 5.21
C MET A 46 2.27 6.16 6.51
N HIS A 47 2.74 6.83 7.57
CA HIS A 47 2.92 6.18 8.87
C HIS A 47 1.64 5.42 9.31
N PRO A 48 1.73 4.17 9.79
CA PRO A 48 0.55 3.35 10.12
C PRO A 48 -0.44 4.06 11.04
N ILE A 49 0.00 4.43 12.24
CA ILE A 49 -0.88 4.95 13.30
C ILE A 49 -1.45 6.32 12.98
N SER A 50 -0.61 7.23 12.46
CA SER A 50 -0.97 8.65 12.36
C SER A 50 -1.58 9.03 11.01
N LYS A 51 -1.54 8.13 10.01
CA LYS A 51 -2.02 8.44 8.66
C LYS A 51 -2.80 7.32 8.03
N LEU A 52 -2.18 6.15 7.82
CA LEU A 52 -2.81 5.07 7.04
C LEU A 52 -4.04 4.50 7.75
N GLN A 53 -3.93 4.17 9.04
CA GLN A 53 -5.07 3.63 9.79
C GLN A 53 -6.21 4.66 9.95
N PRO A 54 -5.97 5.93 10.37
CA PRO A 54 -7.06 6.91 10.47
C PRO A 54 -7.72 7.17 9.12
N PHE A 55 -6.93 7.25 8.04
CA PHE A 55 -7.44 7.37 6.69
C PHE A 55 -8.40 6.22 6.38
N ALA A 56 -7.92 4.98 6.48
CA ALA A 56 -8.72 3.82 6.10
C ALA A 56 -9.94 3.61 7.00
N LYS A 57 -9.78 3.74 8.33
CA LYS A 57 -10.87 3.64 9.31
C LYS A 57 -12.01 4.60 8.98
N PHE A 58 -11.68 5.88 8.72
CA PHE A 58 -12.69 6.87 8.39
C PHE A 58 -13.47 6.51 7.13
N ARG A 59 -12.78 6.05 6.06
CA ARG A 59 -13.45 5.74 4.78
C ARG A 59 -14.31 4.49 4.88
N VAL A 60 -13.84 3.46 5.58
CA VAL A 60 -14.64 2.26 5.86
C VAL A 60 -15.89 2.59 6.69
N GLN A 61 -15.79 3.48 7.67
CA GLN A 61 -16.96 3.98 8.43
C GLN A 61 -17.96 4.73 7.54
N GLN A 62 -17.52 5.34 6.44
CA GLN A 62 -18.38 5.97 5.43
C GLN A 62 -18.93 4.96 4.40
N GLY A 63 -18.77 3.65 4.62
CA GLY A 63 -19.20 2.60 3.69
C GLY A 63 -18.37 2.52 2.41
N ARG A 64 -17.15 3.09 2.39
CA ARG A 64 -16.25 3.06 1.24
C ARG A 64 -15.19 1.98 1.41
N ASP A 65 -14.84 1.32 0.31
CA ASP A 65 -13.65 0.48 0.25
C ASP A 65 -12.37 1.31 0.14
N VAL A 66 -11.26 0.78 0.68
CA VAL A 66 -9.92 1.30 0.43
C VAL A 66 -9.09 0.25 -0.30
N ARG A 67 -8.53 0.61 -1.45
CA ARG A 67 -7.82 -0.31 -2.35
C ARG A 67 -6.37 0.10 -2.55
N LEU A 68 -5.46 -0.85 -2.50
CA LEU A 68 -4.08 -0.67 -2.96
C LEU A 68 -4.05 -0.70 -4.50
N ILE A 69 -3.49 0.36 -5.08
CA ILE A 69 -3.19 0.51 -6.51
C ILE A 69 -1.68 0.59 -6.66
N MET A 70 -1.13 -0.25 -7.54
CA MET A 70 0.31 -0.41 -7.73
C MET A 70 0.74 0.00 -9.14
N GLU A 71 1.68 0.96 -9.23
CA GLU A 71 2.40 1.30 -10.46
C GLU A 71 3.72 0.54 -10.47
N VAL A 72 3.87 -0.45 -11.35
CA VAL A 72 5.13 -1.20 -11.45
C VAL A 72 6.19 -0.33 -12.14
N ILE A 73 7.30 -0.10 -11.46
CA ILE A 73 8.45 0.66 -11.94
C ILE A 73 9.72 -0.18 -11.90
N LYS A 74 10.69 0.16 -12.76
CA LYS A 74 12.04 -0.40 -12.66
C LYS A 74 12.78 0.29 -11.52
N SER A 75 12.89 -0.36 -10.37
CA SER A 75 13.76 0.06 -9.26
C SER A 75 14.48 -1.14 -8.68
N ASN A 76 15.70 -0.92 -8.16
CA ASN A 76 16.51 -1.95 -7.51
C ASN A 76 16.65 -1.56 -6.03
N HIS A 77 15.96 -2.28 -5.14
CA HIS A 77 16.15 -2.14 -3.70
C HIS A 77 16.18 -3.52 -3.04
N SER A 78 17.38 -3.99 -2.65
CA SER A 78 17.55 -5.28 -1.98
C SER A 78 17.85 -5.08 -0.50
N MET A 79 16.99 -5.64 0.34
CA MET A 79 17.21 -5.77 1.77
C MET A 79 16.85 -7.20 2.17
N SER A 80 17.73 -7.87 2.90
CA SER A 80 17.61 -9.30 3.22
C SER A 80 16.92 -9.59 4.55
N ALA A 81 16.91 -8.63 5.49
CA ALA A 81 16.30 -8.82 6.80
C ALA A 81 14.78 -8.97 6.72
N ILE A 82 14.25 -10.01 7.37
CA ILE A 82 12.80 -10.25 7.50
C ILE A 82 12.35 -9.76 8.86
N ALA A 83 11.26 -8.98 8.91
CA ALA A 83 10.64 -8.57 10.17
C ALA A 83 10.19 -9.79 11.00
N ASP A 84 10.39 -9.72 12.31
CA ASP A 84 10.01 -10.79 13.23
C ASP A 84 8.71 -10.48 13.97
N GLU A 85 8.46 -9.20 14.26
CA GLU A 85 7.29 -8.73 14.99
C GLU A 85 6.57 -7.60 14.26
N TYR A 86 5.28 -7.47 14.51
CA TYR A 86 4.47 -6.32 14.11
C TYR A 86 3.72 -5.72 15.29
N SER A 87 3.30 -4.46 15.12
CA SER A 87 2.44 -3.78 16.08
C SER A 87 1.42 -2.90 15.36
N GLU A 88 0.23 -2.81 15.95
CA GLU A 88 -0.88 -2.00 15.44
C GLU A 88 -0.89 -0.61 16.09
N ASP A 89 -0.30 -0.47 17.27
CA ASP A 89 -0.34 0.70 18.15
C ASP A 89 1.05 1.22 18.57
N GLY A 90 2.12 0.48 18.26
CA GLY A 90 3.50 0.81 18.61
C GLY A 90 3.91 0.36 20.02
N GLU A 91 2.96 -0.15 20.81
CA GLU A 91 3.16 -0.54 22.20
C GLU A 91 3.11 -2.06 22.36
N ASN A 92 2.08 -2.68 21.77
CA ASN A 92 1.85 -4.12 21.81
C ASN A 92 2.43 -4.77 20.56
N TRP A 93 3.48 -5.55 20.76
CA TRP A 93 4.18 -6.25 19.68
C TRP A 93 3.84 -7.73 19.69
N LYS A 94 3.54 -8.26 18.51
CA LYS A 94 3.12 -9.63 18.27
C LYS A 94 4.06 -10.24 17.22
N PRO A 95 4.29 -11.56 17.23
CA PRO A 95 5.02 -12.21 16.15
C PRO A 95 4.29 -12.01 14.82
N ILE A 96 5.05 -11.84 13.73
CA ILE A 96 4.48 -11.84 12.37
C ILE A 96 3.69 -13.15 12.15
N PRO A 97 2.46 -13.11 11.61
CA PRO A 97 1.68 -14.32 11.37
C PRO A 97 2.44 -15.35 10.53
N GLU A 98 2.25 -16.62 10.84
CA GLU A 98 2.94 -17.70 10.14
C GLU A 98 2.67 -17.64 8.63
N GLY A 99 3.73 -17.77 7.83
CA GLY A 99 3.67 -17.68 6.37
C GLY A 99 3.84 -16.28 5.80
N ILE A 100 3.72 -15.21 6.61
CA ILE A 100 3.95 -13.83 6.16
C ILE A 100 5.44 -13.47 6.20
N GLU A 101 5.94 -12.87 5.11
CA GLU A 101 7.30 -12.36 5.01
C GLU A 101 7.34 -10.91 4.53
N VAL A 102 7.82 -10.03 5.41
CA VAL A 102 8.08 -8.64 5.07
C VAL A 102 9.57 -8.35 5.16
N ARG A 103 10.16 -8.00 4.01
CA ARG A 103 11.60 -7.79 3.85
C ARG A 103 11.93 -6.29 3.93
N GLY A 104 12.93 -5.92 4.73
CA GLY A 104 13.57 -4.60 4.73
C GLY A 104 12.65 -3.39 4.94
N SER A 105 11.51 -3.58 5.59
CA SER A 105 10.47 -2.55 5.71
C SER A 105 10.22 -2.21 7.17
N LYS A 106 9.97 -0.92 7.45
CA LYS A 106 9.59 -0.44 8.79
C LYS A 106 8.09 -0.53 9.04
N TYR A 107 7.30 -0.53 7.96
CA TYR A 107 5.85 -0.53 8.00
C TYR A 107 5.31 -1.51 6.96
N ALA A 108 4.07 -1.96 7.13
CA ALA A 108 3.34 -2.68 6.09
C ALA A 108 1.90 -2.20 5.98
N VAL A 109 1.35 -2.27 4.76
CA VAL A 109 -0.10 -2.24 4.54
C VAL A 109 -0.61 -3.65 4.74
N VAL A 110 -1.74 -3.79 5.45
CA VAL A 110 -2.39 -5.08 5.63
C VAL A 110 -3.44 -5.24 4.54
N LEU A 111 -3.28 -6.28 3.74
CA LEU A 111 -4.06 -6.52 2.55
C LEU A 111 -4.89 -7.80 2.71
N ASN A 112 -6.06 -7.79 2.10
CA ASN A 112 -6.75 -9.00 1.68
C ASN A 112 -6.02 -9.60 0.46
N GLU A 113 -6.64 -10.53 -0.25
CA GLU A 113 -6.10 -11.14 -1.47
C GLU A 113 -5.65 -10.08 -2.50
N ILE A 114 -4.45 -10.29 -3.06
CA ILE A 114 -3.94 -9.50 -4.19
C ILE A 114 -4.43 -10.15 -5.48
N VAL A 115 -5.37 -9.50 -6.15
CA VAL A 115 -6.02 -10.04 -7.33
C VAL A 115 -5.53 -9.35 -8.61
N PRO A 116 -5.41 -10.08 -9.74
CA PRO A 116 -5.14 -9.47 -11.02
C PRO A 116 -6.31 -8.57 -11.45
N GLY A 117 -6.01 -7.52 -12.21
CA GLY A 117 -7.02 -6.67 -12.83
C GLY A 117 -6.38 -5.59 -13.69
N ASP A 118 -7.00 -5.24 -14.81
CA ASP A 118 -6.51 -4.17 -15.69
C ASP A 118 -7.17 -2.83 -15.31
N LEU A 119 -6.55 -2.12 -14.37
CA LEU A 119 -7.04 -0.85 -13.85
C LEU A 119 -6.29 0.32 -14.48
N GLN A 120 -7.06 1.25 -15.06
CA GLN A 120 -6.57 2.56 -15.48
C GLN A 120 -7.05 3.62 -14.49
N VAL A 121 -6.11 4.20 -13.76
CA VAL A 121 -6.37 5.17 -12.68
C VAL A 121 -5.90 6.54 -13.15
N ASP A 122 -6.84 7.46 -13.35
CA ASP A 122 -6.51 8.85 -13.60
C ASP A 122 -6.25 9.58 -12.29
N LEU A 123 -4.97 9.76 -11.94
CA LEU A 123 -4.57 10.42 -10.69
C LEU A 123 -5.02 11.88 -10.62
N THR A 124 -5.43 12.51 -11.71
CA THR A 124 -5.99 13.87 -11.65
C THR A 124 -7.36 13.91 -10.99
N ARG A 125 -8.06 12.78 -10.91
CA ARG A 125 -9.37 12.63 -10.27
C ARG A 125 -9.31 12.37 -8.76
N TYR A 126 -8.11 12.47 -8.19
CA TYR A 126 -7.84 12.19 -6.79
C TYR A 126 -7.11 13.35 -6.13
N VAL A 127 -7.29 13.49 -4.82
CA VAL A 127 -6.51 14.37 -3.94
C VAL A 127 -5.87 13.59 -2.82
N VAL A 128 -4.82 14.13 -2.21
CA VAL A 128 -4.28 13.59 -0.95
C VAL A 128 -5.34 13.71 0.13
N GLY A 129 -5.68 12.59 0.79
CA GLY A 129 -6.78 12.53 1.73
C GLY A 129 -6.41 12.71 3.21
N ILE A 130 -5.12 12.81 3.54
CA ILE A 130 -4.67 13.10 4.91
C ILE A 130 -3.24 13.66 4.95
N GLY A 131 -3.00 14.59 5.90
CA GLY A 131 -1.66 15.06 6.28
C GLY A 131 -1.26 16.40 5.65
N PRO A 132 0.02 16.80 5.69
CA PRO A 132 0.44 18.16 5.31
C PRO A 132 0.18 18.56 3.85
N SER A 133 -0.09 17.60 2.97
CA SER A 133 -0.42 17.84 1.56
C SER A 133 -1.88 17.56 1.24
N GLU A 134 -2.74 17.40 2.24
CA GLU A 134 -4.16 17.14 2.08
C GLU A 134 -4.84 18.14 1.12
N GLY A 135 -5.75 17.64 0.28
CA GLY A 135 -6.42 18.41 -0.77
C GLY A 135 -5.59 18.63 -2.03
N LYS A 136 -4.27 18.37 -2.02
CA LYS A 136 -3.44 18.50 -3.22
C LYS A 136 -3.80 17.44 -4.26
N ASN A 137 -3.96 17.86 -5.53
CA ASN A 137 -4.21 16.96 -6.65
C ASN A 137 -3.13 15.85 -6.74
N ALA A 138 -3.56 14.59 -6.79
CA ALA A 138 -2.66 13.44 -6.76
C ALA A 138 -1.79 13.35 -8.02
N GLY A 139 -2.32 13.78 -9.18
CA GLY A 139 -1.58 13.87 -10.43
C GLY A 139 -0.35 14.77 -10.33
N GLY A 140 -0.47 15.89 -9.62
CA GLY A 140 0.64 16.79 -9.29
C GLY A 140 1.50 16.31 -8.11
N TYR A 141 0.90 15.68 -7.11
CA TYR A 141 1.56 15.23 -5.88
C TYR A 141 2.49 14.02 -6.09
N ILE A 142 2.03 12.98 -6.81
CA ILE A 142 2.77 11.72 -7.00
C ILE A 142 3.88 11.86 -8.06
N LYS A 143 4.71 12.89 -8.01
CA LYS A 143 5.76 13.16 -9.01
C LYS A 143 7.16 12.96 -8.43
N GLY A 144 8.12 12.67 -9.30
CA GLY A 144 9.52 12.45 -8.91
C GLY A 144 9.66 11.38 -7.83
N ARG A 145 10.23 11.77 -6.68
CA ARG A 145 10.53 10.89 -5.53
C ARG A 145 9.31 10.51 -4.69
N VAL A 146 8.15 11.14 -4.91
CA VAL A 146 6.91 10.72 -4.24
C VAL A 146 6.43 9.45 -4.92
N ASP A 147 6.53 8.35 -4.18
CA ASP A 147 6.24 6.99 -4.62
C ASP A 147 4.93 6.44 -4.02
N LYS A 148 4.31 7.15 -3.07
CA LYS A 148 3.12 6.65 -2.38
C LYS A 148 2.20 7.76 -1.89
N GLY A 149 0.91 7.45 -1.75
CA GLY A 149 -0.08 8.40 -1.26
C GLY A 149 -1.38 7.73 -0.80
N LEU A 150 -2.04 8.38 0.14
CA LEU A 150 -3.40 8.05 0.60
C LEU A 150 -4.34 9.03 -0.10
N LEU A 151 -5.17 8.55 -1.02
CA LEU A 151 -5.84 9.39 -2.00
C LEU A 151 -7.36 9.17 -1.98
N ASP A 152 -8.11 10.26 -2.01
CA ASP A 152 -9.57 10.24 -2.15
C ASP A 152 -9.98 10.68 -3.55
N TYR A 153 -10.94 9.97 -4.11
CA TYR A 153 -11.58 10.35 -5.36
C TYR A 153 -12.41 11.62 -5.16
N VAL A 154 -12.26 12.59 -6.05
CA VAL A 154 -12.95 13.89 -6.00
C VAL A 154 -13.78 14.19 -7.24
N GLY A 155 -13.93 13.22 -8.15
CA GLY A 155 -14.64 13.42 -9.40
C GLY A 155 -13.73 13.78 -10.58
N PRO A 156 -14.32 14.12 -11.73
CA PRO A 156 -13.56 14.54 -12.90
C PRO A 156 -12.78 15.84 -12.63
N ALA A 157 -11.51 15.88 -13.07
CA ALA A 157 -10.75 17.11 -13.10
C ALA A 157 -11.11 17.88 -14.37
N ASN A 158 -11.75 19.04 -14.22
CA ASN A 158 -11.92 19.96 -15.35
C ASN A 158 -10.56 20.60 -15.66
N GLU A 159 -10.22 20.72 -16.95
CA GLU A 159 -9.09 21.53 -17.45
C GLU A 159 -7.66 21.06 -17.09
N VAL A 160 -7.48 19.83 -16.59
CA VAL A 160 -6.15 19.24 -16.35
C VAL A 160 -5.92 18.04 -17.25
N SER A 161 -4.78 18.00 -17.94
CA SER A 161 -4.38 16.83 -18.73
C SER A 161 -4.35 15.58 -17.85
N PRO A 162 -5.06 14.49 -18.23
CA PRO A 162 -5.14 13.27 -17.44
C PRO A 162 -3.76 12.70 -17.12
N ARG A 163 -3.62 12.11 -15.94
CA ARG A 163 -2.43 11.35 -15.56
C ARG A 163 -2.84 9.93 -15.27
N ILE A 164 -2.85 9.12 -16.32
CA ILE A 164 -3.24 7.73 -16.25
C ILE A 164 -2.09 6.88 -15.74
N VAL A 165 -2.35 6.09 -14.71
CA VAL A 165 -1.49 5.01 -14.24
C VAL A 165 -2.19 3.69 -14.54
N LYS A 166 -1.44 2.73 -15.07
CA LYS A 166 -1.89 1.35 -15.25
C LYS A 166 -1.49 0.52 -14.05
N SER A 167 -2.42 -0.24 -13.52
CA SER A 167 -2.18 -1.19 -12.44
C SER A 167 -2.78 -2.53 -12.85
N THR A 168 -1.94 -3.57 -12.87
CA THR A 168 -2.33 -4.94 -13.28
C THR A 168 -2.75 -5.82 -12.11
N TYR A 169 -2.62 -5.31 -10.87
CA TYR A 169 -2.99 -5.99 -9.64
C TYR A 169 -3.52 -4.97 -8.63
N SER A 170 -4.45 -5.39 -7.79
CA SER A 170 -4.94 -4.58 -6.69
C SER A 170 -5.38 -5.44 -5.52
N ALA A 171 -5.50 -4.83 -4.35
CA ALA A 171 -5.98 -5.52 -3.16
C ALA A 171 -6.83 -4.58 -2.31
N LYS A 172 -7.89 -5.09 -1.69
CA LYS A 172 -8.56 -4.35 -0.62
C LYS A 172 -7.67 -4.34 0.62
N LEU A 173 -7.66 -3.25 1.37
CA LEU A 173 -7.02 -3.26 2.67
C LEU A 173 -7.85 -4.10 3.65
N ALA A 174 -7.17 -4.86 4.51
CA ALA A 174 -7.75 -5.59 5.62
C ALA A 174 -7.37 -4.93 6.95
N GLN A 175 -8.17 -5.11 8.00
CA GLN A 175 -7.82 -4.61 9.35
C GLN A 175 -6.49 -5.25 9.80
N PRO A 176 -5.61 -4.50 10.50
CA PRO A 176 -5.75 -3.13 10.99
C PRO A 176 -5.38 -2.03 9.97
N PHE A 177 -5.37 -2.31 8.68
CA PHE A 177 -5.01 -1.45 7.53
C PHE A 177 -3.52 -1.18 7.38
N GLY A 178 -2.80 -1.00 8.47
CA GLY A 178 -1.35 -0.85 8.46
C GLY A 178 -0.73 -1.13 9.80
N VAL A 179 0.52 -1.60 9.80
CA VAL A 179 1.26 -2.02 10.99
C VAL A 179 2.69 -1.50 10.98
N LEU A 180 3.27 -1.33 12.17
CA LEU A 180 4.70 -1.18 12.36
C LEU A 180 5.38 -2.55 12.34
N LEU A 181 6.64 -2.59 11.93
CA LEU A 181 7.46 -3.78 11.87
C LEU A 181 8.76 -3.56 12.64
N ARG A 182 9.22 -4.60 13.34
CA ARG A 182 10.53 -4.61 14.00
C ARG A 182 11.10 -6.02 14.08
N GLY A 183 12.31 -6.10 14.62
CA GLY A 183 13.05 -7.36 14.75
C GLY A 183 13.59 -7.81 13.40
N GLU A 184 14.58 -8.69 13.46
CA GLU A 184 15.16 -9.28 12.26
C GLU A 184 15.33 -10.78 12.49
N ARG A 185 14.79 -11.58 11.59
CA ARG A 185 15.06 -13.02 11.51
C ARG A 185 15.67 -13.37 10.15
N PRO A 186 16.51 -14.43 10.08
CA PRO A 186 17.01 -14.92 8.81
C PRO A 186 15.86 -15.31 7.88
N ALA A 187 16.08 -15.12 6.57
CA ALA A 187 15.21 -15.74 5.57
C ALA A 187 15.28 -17.26 5.73
N ARG A 188 14.10 -17.91 5.76
CA ARG A 188 13.98 -19.37 5.81
C ARG A 188 13.97 -19.96 4.41
#